data_AF-A0A0K0FTQ5-F1
#
_entry.id   AF-A0A0K0FTQ5-F1
#
_cell.length_a   1.000
_cell.length_b   1.000
_cell.length_c   1.000
_cell.angle_alpha   90.00
_cell.angle_beta   90.00
_cell.angle_gamma   90.00
#
_symmetry.space_group_name_H-M   'P 1'
#
loop_
_entity.id
_entity.type
_entity.pdbx_description
1 polymer ?
#
loop_
_entity_poly.entity_id
_entity_poly.type
_entity_poly.pdbx_seq_one_letter_code
_entity_poly.pdbx_strand_id
1 'polypeptide(L)'
;MSGYGQVYDVDGNSLQSQSPFSNIQSPATENAQIDQNFVYLHNISAEQYQIFKENVDSLFNGRIPLHEQQYHLSTIGQHLEDFIIPAFEQEKSYLINNVLCGWAIRQQKVSIGSAWSQMSHYKNLSTISTQFEYFGELLEQTLNGLFHLKTFNQNFQLFSILFDRLKEIVHFFLYYSIIVSRQPPSVSVKCGDAENHRRSRFWFNTEIRVLGGKAFNIDTLNAGKHIKCHLITDETAKILLTSAYKEVLDNEDFTLEPMVASINSSNYHETGTSAYFEDMRLSKKGPLRRDSVASRRYHLCYSIHLSAKHDIQLIGKKVSLPFAVLVGPKVEVEARLFLERSFANLVQSPSCELPHEVGYEEMAEALEMKFQSIIETPLKSTDTIPIIKPRMLSNQAKHHIIMRLKPNTDAKILLDNFMKSPVAEEFCLKKGSTTDGEWKLVPFYDWFFKIAEIINKYMSQMWNNELIYGFCSKDEAEYLLQSCPCPTLLIRFSDIEYGKVKVSAKYSNNEIQHYWYDTNELASRSLSKELLTNSRFAGINCIYPNINLEKVLGGNEIKKTSIQNKPRYLQPSAVYFDNQGSAT
;
A
#
# COMPACT_ATOMS: atom_id res chain seq x y z
N MET A 1 70.58 14.41 11.39
CA MET A 1 69.74 15.39 10.67
C MET A 1 68.62 14.62 10.00
N SER A 2 67.55 14.40 10.75
CA SER A 2 66.35 13.67 10.36
C SER A 2 65.20 14.37 11.07
N GLY A 3 64.69 15.42 10.43
CA GLY A 3 63.62 16.25 10.99
C GLY A 3 62.25 15.66 10.64
N TYR A 4 61.85 14.61 11.35
CA TYR A 4 60.44 14.20 11.38
C TYR A 4 59.76 15.03 12.48
N GLY A 5 58.94 16.01 12.09
CA GLY A 5 58.11 16.76 13.02
C GLY A 5 56.94 15.91 13.49
N GLN A 6 56.85 15.65 14.80
CA GLN A 6 55.63 15.14 15.42
C GLN A 6 54.61 16.28 15.48
N VAL A 7 53.37 16.00 15.07
CA VAL A 7 52.24 16.93 15.15
C VAL A 7 51.66 16.83 16.57
N TYR A 8 51.63 17.96 17.27
CA TYR A 8 51.06 18.10 18.61
C TYR A 8 49.78 18.96 18.51
N ASP A 9 48.77 18.66 19.32
CA ASP A 9 47.63 19.56 19.55
C ASP A 9 48.10 20.84 20.29
N VAL A 10 47.23 21.86 20.37
CA VAL A 10 47.42 23.13 21.10
C VAL A 10 47.88 22.91 22.55
N ASP A 11 47.57 21.75 23.13
CA ASP A 11 47.94 21.33 24.49
C ASP A 11 49.15 20.35 24.56
N GLY A 12 49.87 20.09 23.47
CA GLY A 12 51.15 19.35 23.52
C GLY A 12 51.04 17.82 23.67
N ASN A 13 49.88 17.22 23.40
CA ASN A 13 49.72 15.76 23.39
C ASN A 13 50.02 15.15 22.01
N SER A 14 50.72 14.02 21.99
CA SER A 14 51.02 13.26 20.76
C SER A 14 49.76 12.55 20.24
N LEU A 15 49.29 12.93 19.05
CA LEU A 15 48.22 12.22 18.34
C LEU A 15 48.77 10.91 17.75
N GLN A 16 48.71 9.80 18.50
CA GLN A 16 48.62 8.48 17.86
C GLN A 16 47.17 8.34 17.37
N SER A 17 46.90 8.78 16.14
CA SER A 17 45.57 8.64 15.53
C SER A 17 45.33 7.19 15.12
N GLN A 18 44.31 6.56 15.72
CA GLN A 18 43.59 5.48 15.04
C GLN A 18 42.96 6.06 13.77
N SER A 19 42.98 5.31 12.65
CA SER A 19 42.40 5.78 11.39
C SER A 19 40.94 6.23 11.60
N PRO A 20 40.55 7.44 11.19
CA PRO A 20 39.18 7.94 11.40
C PRO A 20 38.14 7.26 10.49
N PHE A 21 38.56 6.28 9.68
CA PHE A 21 37.74 5.64 8.66
C PHE A 21 37.58 4.14 8.88
N SER A 22 36.39 3.63 8.59
CA SER A 22 36.12 2.19 8.47
C SER A 22 36.26 1.72 7.01
N ASN A 23 36.38 0.41 6.76
CA ASN A 23 36.42 -0.10 5.39
C ASN A 23 34.99 -0.18 4.81
N ILE A 24 34.80 0.41 3.64
CA ILE A 24 33.53 0.32 2.91
C ILE A 24 33.46 -1.05 2.21
N GLN A 25 32.35 -1.73 2.42
CA GLN A 25 32.07 -3.00 1.74
C GLN A 25 31.30 -2.72 0.45
N SER A 26 31.71 -3.36 -0.64
CA SER A 26 30.87 -3.42 -1.84
C SER A 26 29.48 -3.97 -1.49
N PRO A 27 28.42 -3.64 -2.25
CA PRO A 27 27.07 -4.16 -2.00
C PRO A 27 27.03 -5.69 -2.16
N ALA A 28 27.30 -6.40 -1.07
CA ALA A 28 27.43 -7.87 -1.06
C ALA A 28 26.13 -8.57 -0.67
N THR A 29 25.16 -7.83 -0.11
CA THR A 29 23.85 -8.39 0.22
C THR A 29 23.06 -8.69 -1.05
N GLU A 30 22.38 -9.85 -1.10
CA GLU A 30 21.49 -10.23 -2.21
C GLU A 30 20.51 -9.12 -2.57
N ASN A 31 19.94 -8.44 -1.56
CA ASN A 31 19.00 -7.34 -1.74
C ASN A 31 19.58 -6.16 -2.52
N ALA A 32 20.82 -5.77 -2.23
CA ALA A 32 21.46 -4.66 -2.93
C ALA A 32 21.82 -5.01 -4.39
N GLN A 33 22.09 -6.29 -4.67
CA GLN A 33 22.49 -6.77 -6.00
C GLN A 33 21.34 -6.93 -7.00
N ILE A 34 20.08 -6.84 -6.54
CA ILE A 34 18.89 -6.90 -7.42
C ILE A 34 18.91 -5.77 -8.46
N ASP A 35 19.42 -4.60 -8.08
CA ASP A 35 19.48 -3.43 -8.93
C ASP A 35 20.91 -3.20 -9.46
N GLN A 36 21.16 -3.64 -10.69
CA GLN A 36 22.47 -3.54 -11.33
C GLN A 36 22.91 -2.09 -11.57
N ASN A 37 21.96 -1.16 -11.79
CA ASN A 37 22.28 0.24 -11.99
C ASN A 37 22.72 0.89 -10.68
N PHE A 38 22.04 0.56 -9.56
CA PHE A 38 22.50 0.97 -8.24
C PHE A 38 23.91 0.44 -7.97
N VAL A 39 24.17 -0.86 -8.16
CA VAL A 39 25.49 -1.46 -7.92
C VAL A 39 26.57 -0.77 -8.74
N TYR A 40 26.32 -0.49 -10.02
CA TYR A 40 27.25 0.21 -10.89
C TYR A 40 27.59 1.61 -10.38
N LEU A 41 26.58 2.43 -10.07
CA LEU A 41 26.77 3.79 -9.58
C LEU A 41 27.44 3.81 -8.21
N HIS A 42 27.01 2.92 -7.31
CA HIS A 42 27.58 2.81 -5.97
C HIS A 42 29.05 2.41 -6.00
N ASN A 43 29.43 1.48 -6.88
CA ASN A 43 30.84 1.09 -7.03
C ASN A 43 31.71 2.26 -7.52
N ILE A 44 31.20 3.09 -8.43
CA ILE A 44 31.90 4.32 -8.86
C ILE A 44 32.09 5.25 -7.66
N SER A 45 31.03 5.56 -6.94
CA SER A 45 31.08 6.42 -5.75
C SER A 45 32.04 5.87 -4.68
N ALA A 46 32.00 4.56 -4.43
CA ALA A 46 32.86 3.89 -3.47
C ALA A 46 34.34 3.89 -3.89
N GLU A 47 34.63 3.72 -5.19
CA GLU A 47 35.98 3.85 -5.74
C GLU A 47 36.53 5.26 -5.54
N GLN A 48 35.73 6.29 -5.87
CA GLN A 48 36.15 7.69 -5.68
C GLN A 48 36.39 8.01 -4.20
N TYR A 49 35.54 7.51 -3.31
CA TYR A 49 35.76 7.61 -1.87
C TYR A 49 37.03 6.89 -1.41
N GLN A 50 37.32 5.69 -1.92
CA GLN A 50 38.48 4.92 -1.51
C GLN A 50 39.78 5.68 -1.85
N ILE A 51 39.84 6.31 -3.02
CA ILE A 51 40.94 7.20 -3.41
C ILE A 51 41.05 8.38 -2.42
N PHE A 52 39.94 9.01 -2.07
CA PHE A 52 39.92 10.08 -1.07
C PHE A 52 40.44 9.62 0.29
N LYS A 53 39.92 8.50 0.81
CA LYS A 53 40.32 7.92 2.08
C LYS A 53 41.83 7.65 2.12
N GLU A 54 42.39 7.04 1.08
CA GLU A 54 43.82 6.76 1.00
C GLU A 54 44.69 8.02 1.02
N ASN A 55 44.27 9.07 0.32
CA ASN A 55 44.96 10.36 0.33
C ASN A 55 44.89 11.04 1.70
N VAL A 56 43.72 10.99 2.36
CA VAL A 56 43.52 11.56 3.69
C VAL A 56 44.29 10.79 4.76
N ASP A 57 44.28 9.46 4.72
CA ASP A 57 45.07 8.61 5.61
C ASP A 57 46.57 8.83 5.41
N SER A 58 47.03 9.04 4.18
CA SER A 58 48.44 9.34 3.89
C SER A 58 48.87 10.66 4.52
N LEU A 59 48.00 11.66 4.49
CA LEU A 59 48.21 12.96 5.13
C LEU A 59 48.27 12.82 6.66
N PHE A 60 47.28 12.17 7.27
CA PHE A 60 47.21 12.06 8.74
C PHE A 60 48.26 11.13 9.35
N ASN A 61 48.72 10.11 8.62
CA ASN A 61 49.79 9.23 9.09
C ASN A 61 51.19 9.86 8.99
N GLY A 62 51.29 11.15 8.65
CA GLY A 62 52.55 11.88 8.58
C GLY A 62 53.49 11.36 7.49
N ARG A 63 52.98 10.63 6.50
CA ARG A 63 53.77 10.07 5.39
C ARG A 63 54.14 11.14 4.35
N ILE A 64 53.57 12.33 4.46
CA ILE A 64 53.75 13.44 3.53
C ILE A 64 54.64 14.52 4.15
N PRO A 65 55.79 14.86 3.53
CA PRO A 65 56.66 15.95 3.97
C PRO A 65 55.93 17.31 4.04
N LEU A 66 56.27 18.15 5.03
CA LEU A 66 55.62 19.46 5.26
C LEU A 66 55.56 20.38 4.02
N HIS A 67 56.56 20.30 3.14
CA HIS A 67 56.62 21.12 1.92
C HIS A 67 55.70 20.62 0.80
N GLU A 68 55.28 19.35 0.82
CA GLU A 68 54.36 18.74 -0.15
C GLU A 68 52.91 18.74 0.35
N GLN A 69 52.68 19.02 1.64
CA GLN A 69 51.35 19.01 2.24
C GLN A 69 50.38 19.97 1.54
N GLN A 70 50.81 21.18 1.17
CA GLN A 70 49.92 22.15 0.51
C GLN A 70 49.47 21.66 -0.88
N TYR A 71 50.37 21.00 -1.62
CA TYR A 71 50.04 20.38 -2.90
C TYR A 71 49.04 19.22 -2.70
N HIS A 72 49.31 18.32 -1.75
CA HIS A 72 48.38 17.22 -1.45
C HIS A 72 47.01 17.67 -0.97
N LEU A 73 46.92 18.71 -0.14
CA LEU A 73 45.64 19.30 0.27
C LEU A 73 44.86 19.83 -0.95
N SER A 74 45.55 20.47 -1.90
CA SER A 74 44.92 20.92 -3.15
C SER A 74 44.44 19.76 -4.02
N THR A 75 45.21 18.67 -4.12
CA THR A 75 44.81 17.47 -4.86
C THR A 75 43.59 16.79 -4.23
N ILE A 76 43.52 16.69 -2.90
CA ILE A 76 42.37 16.14 -2.20
C ILE A 76 41.12 17.00 -2.44
N GLY A 77 41.27 18.33 -2.34
CA GLY A 77 40.19 19.27 -2.61
C GLY A 77 39.66 19.17 -4.05
N GLN A 78 40.57 19.10 -5.02
CA GLN A 78 40.21 18.93 -6.43
C GLN A 78 39.54 17.59 -6.69
N HIS A 79 40.03 16.50 -6.09
CA HIS A 79 39.41 15.17 -6.24
C HIS A 79 37.98 15.13 -5.70
N LEU A 80 37.74 15.79 -4.56
CA LEU A 80 36.39 15.95 -3.99
C LEU A 80 35.45 16.68 -4.96
N GLU A 81 35.92 17.78 -5.56
CA GLU A 81 35.12 18.63 -6.45
C GLU A 81 34.84 18.00 -7.81
N ASP A 82 35.85 17.42 -8.44
CA ASP A 82 35.80 16.94 -9.82
C ASP A 82 35.24 15.52 -9.94
N PHE A 83 35.38 14.67 -8.89
CA PHE A 83 35.02 13.24 -8.96
C PHE A 83 33.99 12.82 -7.92
N ILE A 84 34.22 13.10 -6.63
CA ILE A 84 33.31 12.61 -5.56
C ILE A 84 31.95 13.28 -5.62
N ILE A 85 31.90 14.62 -5.64
CA ILE A 85 30.63 15.34 -5.63
C ILE A 85 29.76 14.96 -6.86
N PRO A 86 30.30 14.92 -8.10
CA PRO A 86 29.54 14.47 -9.26
C PRO A 86 29.04 13.02 -9.14
N ALA A 87 29.89 12.09 -8.66
CA ALA A 87 29.50 10.69 -8.46
C ALA A 87 28.34 10.58 -7.45
N PHE A 88 28.44 11.27 -6.32
CA PHE A 88 27.41 11.28 -5.28
C PHE A 88 26.11 11.94 -5.76
N GLU A 89 26.19 13.02 -6.53
CA GLU A 89 25.00 13.64 -7.15
C GLU A 89 24.29 12.69 -8.11
N GLN A 90 25.05 11.93 -8.90
CA GLN A 90 24.51 10.95 -9.84
C GLN A 90 23.82 9.79 -9.11
N GLU A 91 24.48 9.19 -8.12
CA GLU A 91 23.91 8.10 -7.32
C GLU A 91 22.68 8.58 -6.51
N LYS A 92 22.77 9.75 -5.85
CA LYS A 92 21.63 10.38 -5.16
C LYS A 92 20.45 10.56 -6.11
N SER A 93 20.70 11.13 -7.29
CA SER A 93 19.65 11.41 -8.27
C SER A 93 18.98 10.12 -8.75
N TYR A 94 19.75 9.06 -8.97
CA TYR A 94 19.22 7.74 -9.33
C TYR A 94 18.33 7.17 -8.21
N LEU A 95 18.83 7.14 -6.97
CA LEU A 95 18.10 6.61 -5.82
C LEU A 95 16.79 7.38 -5.56
N ILE A 96 16.80 8.71 -5.64
CA ILE A 96 15.61 9.54 -5.37
C ILE A 96 14.64 9.50 -6.55
N ASN A 97 15.11 9.81 -7.77
CA ASN A 97 14.23 10.09 -8.90
C ASN A 97 13.77 8.84 -9.64
N ASN A 98 14.54 7.74 -9.58
CA ASN A 98 14.20 6.51 -10.29
C ASN A 98 13.70 5.45 -9.31
N VAL A 99 14.50 5.13 -8.29
CA VAL A 99 14.18 4.03 -7.36
C VAL A 99 13.01 4.41 -6.44
N LEU A 100 13.18 5.46 -5.63
CA LEU A 100 12.21 5.85 -4.61
C LEU A 100 10.94 6.46 -5.23
N CYS A 101 11.08 7.32 -6.23
CA CYS A 101 9.95 7.88 -6.97
C CYS A 101 9.15 6.79 -7.69
N GLY A 102 9.82 5.83 -8.35
CA GLY A 102 9.17 4.68 -8.97
C GLY A 102 8.40 3.82 -7.97
N TRP A 103 8.99 3.60 -6.78
CA TRP A 103 8.30 2.93 -5.68
C TRP A 103 7.06 3.71 -5.20
N ALA A 104 7.14 5.03 -5.08
CA ALA A 104 6.02 5.88 -4.65
C ALA A 104 4.88 5.91 -5.69
N ILE A 105 5.19 5.99 -6.98
CA ILE A 105 4.21 5.89 -8.08
C ILE A 105 3.48 4.54 -8.01
N ARG A 106 4.23 3.45 -7.79
CA ARG A 106 3.62 2.13 -7.64
C ARG A 106 2.80 2.03 -6.35
N GLN A 107 3.24 2.65 -5.25
CA GLN A 107 2.49 2.73 -3.99
C GLN A 107 1.10 3.37 -4.21
N GLN A 108 1.04 4.43 -5.01
CA GLN A 108 -0.21 5.07 -5.40
C GLN A 108 -1.17 4.08 -6.07
N LYS A 109 -0.69 3.38 -7.10
CA LYS A 109 -1.51 2.40 -7.86
C LYS A 109 -1.97 1.23 -7.01
N VAL A 110 -1.11 0.67 -6.15
CA VAL A 110 -1.52 -0.48 -5.29
C VAL A 110 -2.39 -0.06 -4.11
N SER A 111 -2.51 1.23 -3.78
CA SER A 111 -3.32 1.70 -2.66
C SER A 111 -4.84 1.48 -2.81
N ILE A 112 -5.29 1.12 -4.01
CA ILE A 112 -6.67 0.69 -4.32
C ILE A 112 -6.86 -0.84 -4.26
N GLY A 113 -5.75 -1.59 -4.15
CA GLY A 113 -5.70 -3.05 -4.16
C GLY A 113 -5.86 -3.69 -2.79
N SER A 114 -5.83 -5.02 -2.76
CA SER A 114 -5.93 -5.84 -1.55
C SER A 114 -4.84 -5.51 -0.52
N ALA A 115 -5.08 -5.92 0.74
CA ALA A 115 -4.07 -5.79 1.79
C ALA A 115 -2.79 -6.57 1.45
N TRP A 116 -2.94 -7.72 0.77
CA TRP A 116 -1.81 -8.50 0.27
C TRP A 116 -0.98 -7.74 -0.77
N SER A 117 -1.61 -7.11 -1.76
CA SER A 117 -0.91 -6.35 -2.80
C SER A 117 -0.15 -5.15 -2.21
N GLN A 118 -0.79 -4.43 -1.27
CA GLN A 118 -0.15 -3.33 -0.56
C GLN A 118 1.03 -3.81 0.30
N MET A 119 0.86 -4.92 1.04
CA MET A 119 1.93 -5.49 1.86
C MET A 119 3.10 -6.02 1.01
N SER A 120 2.81 -6.65 -0.12
CA SER A 120 3.84 -7.14 -1.05
C SER A 120 4.67 -5.98 -1.60
N HIS A 121 4.03 -4.88 -1.99
CA HIS A 121 4.73 -3.68 -2.44
C HIS A 121 5.53 -3.01 -1.32
N TYR A 122 4.96 -2.95 -0.12
CA TYR A 122 5.63 -2.42 1.07
C TYR A 122 6.91 -3.20 1.40
N LYS A 123 6.93 -4.53 1.27
CA LYS A 123 8.13 -5.35 1.52
C LYS A 123 9.30 -5.01 0.58
N ASN A 124 9.02 -4.56 -0.65
CA ASN A 124 10.08 -4.10 -1.57
C ASN A 124 10.84 -2.89 -1.02
N LEU A 125 10.25 -2.14 -0.08
CA LEU A 125 10.91 -1.00 0.55
C LEU A 125 12.11 -1.42 1.40
N SER A 126 12.16 -2.65 1.92
CA SER A 126 13.32 -3.15 2.68
C SER A 126 14.56 -3.28 1.78
N THR A 127 14.37 -3.70 0.53
CA THR A 127 15.44 -3.73 -0.49
C THR A 127 15.94 -2.32 -0.78
N ILE A 128 15.04 -1.36 -1.03
CA ILE A 128 15.38 0.04 -1.28
C ILE A 128 16.08 0.66 -0.05
N SER A 129 15.59 0.36 1.15
CA SER A 129 16.21 0.82 2.40
C SER A 129 17.67 0.39 2.48
N THR A 130 17.99 -0.85 2.08
CA THR A 130 19.37 -1.35 2.06
C THR A 130 20.26 -0.52 1.14
N GLN A 131 19.79 -0.21 -0.08
CA GLN A 131 20.51 0.64 -1.03
C GLN A 131 20.78 2.05 -0.45
N PHE A 132 19.76 2.63 0.19
CA PHE A 132 19.87 3.93 0.86
C PHE A 132 20.83 3.89 2.06
N GLU A 133 20.91 2.79 2.82
CA GLU A 133 21.88 2.67 3.92
C GLU A 133 23.32 2.61 3.40
N TYR A 134 23.59 1.85 2.33
CA TYR A 134 24.93 1.81 1.70
C TYR A 134 25.39 3.20 1.25
N PHE A 135 24.53 3.94 0.55
CA PHE A 135 24.87 5.29 0.12
C PHE A 135 24.94 6.27 1.31
N GLY A 136 24.08 6.13 2.31
CA GLY A 136 24.11 6.92 3.54
C GLY A 136 25.40 6.75 4.34
N GLU A 137 25.91 5.52 4.46
CA GLU A 137 27.20 5.23 5.09
C GLU A 137 28.37 5.87 4.33
N LEU A 138 28.37 5.77 3.00
CA LEU A 138 29.38 6.39 2.15
C LEU A 138 29.41 7.92 2.29
N LEU A 139 28.24 8.55 2.29
CA LEU A 139 28.08 9.99 2.51
C LEU A 139 28.59 10.42 3.88
N GLU A 140 28.21 9.70 4.94
CA GLU A 140 28.61 10.05 6.32
C GLU A 140 30.12 9.94 6.52
N GLN A 141 30.73 8.85 6.03
CA GLN A 141 32.17 8.66 6.15
C GLN A 141 32.97 9.72 5.39
N THR A 142 32.48 10.12 4.21
CA THR A 142 33.10 11.19 3.43
C THR A 142 32.97 12.54 4.15
N LEU A 143 31.77 12.86 4.67
CA LEU A 143 31.52 14.11 5.39
C LEU A 143 32.33 14.19 6.69
N ASN A 144 32.48 13.07 7.41
CA ASN A 144 33.31 12.99 8.61
C ASN A 144 34.80 13.17 8.26
N GLY A 145 35.30 12.54 7.20
CA GLY A 145 36.67 12.75 6.71
C GLY A 145 36.95 14.22 6.36
N LEU A 146 36.01 14.86 5.68
CA LEU A 146 36.10 16.26 5.31
C LEU A 146 36.02 17.20 6.52
N PHE A 147 35.23 16.85 7.54
CA PHE A 147 35.22 17.55 8.82
C PHE A 147 36.62 17.52 9.47
N HIS A 148 37.27 16.35 9.52
CA HIS A 148 38.63 16.23 10.06
C HIS A 148 39.65 17.05 9.27
N LEU A 149 39.58 17.08 7.93
CA LEU A 149 40.44 17.92 7.09
C LEU A 149 40.23 19.42 7.37
N LYS A 150 38.96 19.84 7.50
CA LYS A 150 38.59 21.21 7.84
C LYS A 150 39.16 21.62 9.21
N THR A 151 39.12 20.72 10.20
CA THR A 151 39.70 20.98 11.52
C THR A 151 41.22 20.97 11.51
N PHE A 152 41.84 20.08 10.73
CA PHE A 152 43.29 19.95 10.60
C PHE A 152 43.95 21.18 9.99
N ASN A 153 43.32 21.82 9.00
CA ASN A 153 43.86 23.03 8.37
C ASN A 153 42.78 24.10 8.17
N GLN A 154 42.51 24.85 9.24
CA GLN A 154 41.49 25.91 9.26
C GLN A 154 41.76 27.05 8.26
N ASN A 155 43.00 27.23 7.84
CA ASN A 155 43.39 28.28 6.89
C ASN A 155 43.05 27.93 5.44
N PHE A 156 42.78 26.65 5.13
CA PHE A 156 42.46 26.20 3.78
C PHE A 156 40.95 26.26 3.53
N GLN A 157 40.48 27.43 3.07
CA GLN A 157 39.04 27.74 2.91
C GLN A 157 38.27 26.75 2.02
N LEU A 158 38.94 26.13 1.05
CA LEU A 158 38.31 25.20 0.09
C LEU A 158 37.59 24.04 0.80
N PHE A 159 38.17 23.46 1.86
CA PHE A 159 37.50 22.37 2.58
C PHE A 159 36.24 22.82 3.33
N SER A 160 36.16 24.08 3.76
CA SER A 160 34.91 24.59 4.35
C SER A 160 33.82 24.69 3.30
N ILE A 161 34.15 25.20 2.10
CA ILE A 161 33.20 25.33 0.99
C ILE A 161 32.71 23.94 0.54
N LEU A 162 33.63 22.99 0.37
CA LEU A 162 33.28 21.61 -0.01
C LEU A 162 32.49 20.91 1.08
N PHE A 163 32.78 21.17 2.36
CA PHE A 163 32.02 20.62 3.49
C PHE A 163 30.58 21.09 3.45
N ASP A 164 30.34 22.38 3.26
CA ASP A 164 29.00 22.94 3.21
C ASP A 164 28.22 22.43 1.98
N ARG A 165 28.89 22.30 0.83
CA ARG A 165 28.32 21.71 -0.40
C ARG A 165 27.94 20.24 -0.21
N LEU A 166 28.83 19.42 0.37
CA LEU A 166 28.52 18.01 0.65
C LEU A 166 27.42 17.88 1.72
N LYS A 167 27.44 18.73 2.75
CA LYS A 167 26.38 18.80 3.77
C LYS A 167 25.01 19.10 3.15
N GLU A 168 24.95 19.95 2.12
CA GLU A 168 23.73 20.24 1.37
C GLU A 168 23.23 19.00 0.60
N ILE A 169 24.12 18.26 -0.08
CA ILE A 169 23.79 16.99 -0.74
C ILE A 169 23.21 15.98 0.25
N VAL A 170 23.83 15.85 1.43
CA VAL A 170 23.36 14.98 2.51
C VAL A 170 22.00 15.43 3.04
N HIS A 171 21.82 16.74 3.25
CA HIS A 171 20.53 17.29 3.69
C HIS A 171 19.41 16.92 2.72
N PHE A 172 19.62 17.12 1.42
CA PHE A 172 18.64 16.75 0.40
C PHE A 172 18.39 15.25 0.36
N PHE A 173 19.45 14.43 0.36
CA PHE A 173 19.33 12.98 0.40
C PHE A 173 18.45 12.51 1.58
N LEU A 174 18.79 12.93 2.79
CA LEU A 174 18.06 12.56 4.01
C LEU A 174 16.64 13.12 4.05
N TYR A 175 16.42 14.36 3.61
CA TYR A 175 15.07 14.94 3.63
C TYR A 175 14.12 14.25 2.63
N TYR A 176 14.61 13.94 1.42
CA TYR A 176 13.81 13.26 0.41
C TYR A 176 13.62 11.76 0.68
N SER A 177 14.51 11.14 1.46
CA SER A 177 14.33 9.75 1.92
C SER A 177 13.23 9.58 2.97
N ILE A 178 12.73 10.67 3.57
CA ILE A 178 11.56 10.64 4.44
C ILE A 178 10.29 10.49 3.60
N ILE A 179 9.61 9.36 3.78
CA ILE A 179 8.44 8.99 2.98
C ILE A 179 7.25 8.55 3.83
N VAL A 180 6.06 8.67 3.27
CA VAL A 180 4.84 8.02 3.79
C VAL A 180 4.85 6.57 3.33
N SER A 181 5.42 5.66 4.12
CA SER A 181 5.57 4.25 3.74
C SER A 181 4.25 3.47 3.78
N ARG A 182 3.27 3.94 4.57
CA ARG A 182 1.89 3.44 4.57
C ARG A 182 0.91 4.60 4.42
N GLN A 183 0.15 4.57 3.32
CA GLN A 183 -0.82 5.62 2.97
C GLN A 183 -2.16 5.39 3.68
N PRO A 184 -2.94 6.46 3.94
CA PRO A 184 -4.33 6.30 4.37
C PRO A 184 -5.16 5.63 3.27
N PRO A 185 -6.27 4.96 3.64
CA PRO A 185 -7.20 4.38 2.68
C PRO A 185 -7.74 5.45 1.73
N SER A 186 -8.20 5.05 0.54
CA SER A 186 -8.79 6.00 -0.43
C SER A 186 -10.07 6.65 0.09
N VAL A 187 -10.87 5.89 0.83
CA VAL A 187 -12.10 6.36 1.46
C VAL A 187 -12.07 5.98 2.93
N SER A 188 -12.31 6.95 3.79
CA SER A 188 -12.56 6.75 5.22
C SER A 188 -14.01 7.10 5.52
N VAL A 189 -14.75 6.17 6.14
CA VAL A 189 -16.14 6.40 6.55
C VAL A 189 -16.17 6.64 8.05
N LYS A 190 -16.88 7.68 8.46
CA LYS A 190 -16.91 8.16 9.84
C LYS A 190 -17.34 7.11 10.87
N CYS A 191 -16.68 7.11 12.04
CA CYS A 191 -17.18 6.57 13.30
C CYS A 191 -18.03 7.59 14.09
N GLY A 192 -19.11 7.14 14.73
CA GLY A 192 -19.87 7.88 15.75
C GLY A 192 -21.26 7.31 15.96
N ASP A 193 -21.68 7.19 17.23
CA ASP A 193 -22.90 6.65 17.90
C ASP A 193 -23.61 5.40 17.35
N ALA A 194 -23.33 5.00 16.12
CA ALA A 194 -23.82 3.78 15.52
C ALA A 194 -22.69 2.74 15.49
N GLU A 195 -22.25 2.27 16.66
CA GLU A 195 -21.36 1.09 16.79
C GLU A 195 -21.92 -0.14 16.06
N ASN A 196 -23.23 -0.15 15.80
CA ASN A 196 -23.98 -1.26 15.20
C ASN A 196 -24.20 -1.17 13.68
N HIS A 197 -23.77 -0.10 13.01
CA HIS A 197 -23.87 -0.03 11.55
C HIS A 197 -22.64 -0.67 10.90
N ARG A 198 -22.83 -1.71 10.08
CA ARG A 198 -21.74 -2.46 9.41
C ARG A 198 -20.78 -1.60 8.54
N ARG A 199 -21.12 -0.33 8.28
CA ARG A 199 -20.29 0.64 7.54
C ARG A 199 -19.77 1.82 8.39
N SER A 200 -19.85 1.76 9.72
CA SER A 200 -19.42 2.84 10.64
C SER A 200 -17.98 2.71 11.14
N ARG A 201 -17.11 2.02 10.42
CA ARG A 201 -15.69 1.83 10.73
C ARG A 201 -14.90 2.52 9.61
N PHE A 202 -13.65 2.96 9.77
CA PHE A 202 -12.51 2.14 10.14
C PHE A 202 -11.39 3.01 10.70
N TRP A 203 -10.74 2.50 11.74
CA TRP A 203 -9.39 2.91 12.06
C TRP A 203 -8.47 2.49 10.91
N PHE A 204 -7.41 3.25 10.67
CA PHE A 204 -6.42 2.92 9.67
C PHE A 204 -5.03 3.22 10.21
N ASN A 205 -4.02 2.56 9.66
CA ASN A 205 -2.66 2.73 10.11
C ASN A 205 -1.86 3.46 9.02
N THR A 206 -1.03 4.40 9.44
CA THR A 206 -0.08 5.07 8.54
C THR A 206 1.31 5.02 9.12
N GLU A 207 2.31 5.28 8.30
CA GLU A 207 3.70 5.20 8.73
C GLU A 207 4.52 6.22 7.95
N ILE A 208 5.39 6.92 8.68
CA ILE A 208 6.51 7.69 8.14
C ILE A 208 7.78 6.89 8.35
N ARG A 209 8.59 6.76 7.31
CA ARG A 209 9.90 6.08 7.38
C ARG A 209 11.00 6.99 6.87
N VAL A 210 12.18 6.86 7.46
CA VAL A 210 13.43 7.50 7.01
C VAL A 210 14.36 6.41 6.47
N LEU A 211 14.85 6.57 5.24
CA LEU A 211 15.81 5.64 4.62
C LEU A 211 17.21 6.25 4.63
N GLY A 212 18.27 5.45 4.82
CA GLY A 212 19.66 5.93 4.81
C GLY A 212 20.03 6.77 6.03
N GLY A 213 19.22 6.69 7.10
CA GLY A 213 19.31 7.58 8.27
C GLY A 213 20.21 7.07 9.38
N LYS A 214 20.66 5.82 9.32
CA LYS A 214 21.36 5.15 10.43
C LYS A 214 22.76 5.66 10.62
N ALA A 215 23.54 5.79 9.55
CA ALA A 215 24.91 6.32 9.61
C ALA A 215 24.94 7.71 10.27
N PHE A 216 23.86 8.49 10.05
CA PHE A 216 23.65 9.83 10.59
C PHE A 216 22.99 9.88 11.98
N ASN A 217 22.83 8.73 12.66
CA ASN A 217 22.29 8.62 14.01
C ASN A 217 20.89 9.25 14.19
N ILE A 218 20.04 9.21 13.16
CA ILE A 218 18.68 9.78 13.24
C ILE A 218 17.84 9.07 14.32
N ASP A 219 18.04 7.78 14.52
CA ASP A 219 17.39 7.00 15.57
C ASP A 219 17.76 7.49 16.98
N THR A 220 19.06 7.65 17.25
CA THR A 220 19.58 7.99 18.58
C THR A 220 19.40 9.46 18.91
N LEU A 221 19.65 10.37 17.96
CA LEU A 221 19.50 11.82 18.16
C LEU A 221 18.05 12.28 18.30
N ASN A 222 17.09 11.46 17.89
CA ASN A 222 15.66 11.76 17.97
C ASN A 222 14.90 10.80 18.87
N ALA A 223 15.59 10.07 19.76
CA ALA A 223 14.95 9.24 20.76
C ALA A 223 13.97 10.07 21.61
N GLY A 224 12.71 9.63 21.68
CA GLY A 224 11.65 10.33 22.40
C GLY A 224 11.06 11.54 21.66
N LYS A 225 11.54 11.88 20.45
CA LYS A 225 10.85 12.86 19.60
C LYS A 225 9.62 12.23 18.95
N HIS A 226 8.68 13.10 18.61
CA HIS A 226 7.43 12.70 17.99
C HIS A 226 7.19 13.41 16.66
N ILE A 227 6.58 12.70 15.73
CA ILE A 227 6.05 13.24 14.49
C ILE A 227 4.58 13.59 14.72
N LYS A 228 4.21 14.85 14.44
CA LYS A 228 2.81 15.30 14.48
C LYS A 228 2.14 15.10 13.13
N CYS A 229 0.89 14.68 13.14
CA CYS A 229 0.04 14.46 11.97
C CYS A 229 -1.22 15.33 12.09
N HIS A 230 -1.53 16.05 11.02
CA HIS A 230 -2.71 16.91 10.93
C HIS A 230 -3.54 16.52 9.71
N LEU A 231 -4.87 16.61 9.83
CA LEU A 231 -5.77 16.48 8.69
C LEU A 231 -5.87 17.83 7.97
N ILE A 232 -5.53 17.88 6.69
CA ILE A 232 -5.60 19.09 5.86
C ILE A 232 -6.52 18.90 4.65
N THR A 233 -7.01 20.00 4.09
CA THR A 233 -7.77 19.98 2.83
C THR A 233 -6.84 19.95 1.61
N ASP A 234 -7.37 19.57 0.46
CA ASP A 234 -6.65 19.61 -0.83
C ASP A 234 -6.16 21.02 -1.20
N GLU A 235 -6.91 22.07 -0.89
CA GLU A 235 -6.44 23.45 -1.10
C GLU A 235 -5.22 23.76 -0.23
N THR A 236 -5.21 23.29 1.02
CA THR A 236 -4.06 23.47 1.91
C THR A 236 -2.87 22.66 1.43
N ALA A 237 -3.08 21.42 0.95
CA ALA A 237 -2.04 20.59 0.37
C ALA A 237 -1.39 21.25 -0.87
N LYS A 238 -2.20 21.82 -1.76
CA LYS A 238 -1.72 22.58 -2.94
C LYS A 238 -0.89 23.79 -2.55
N ILE A 239 -1.29 24.53 -1.52
CA ILE A 239 -0.50 25.67 -1.01
C ILE A 239 0.83 25.20 -0.40
N LEU A 240 0.86 24.05 0.28
CA LEU A 240 2.10 23.50 0.85
C LEU A 240 3.14 23.12 -0.21
N LEU A 241 2.74 22.87 -1.46
CA LEU A 241 3.66 22.63 -2.58
C LEU A 241 4.44 23.88 -2.98
N THR A 242 3.85 25.06 -2.82
CA THR A 242 4.49 26.35 -3.16
C THR A 242 4.98 27.12 -1.93
N SER A 243 4.48 26.78 -0.73
CA SER A 243 4.82 27.43 0.54
C SER A 243 4.97 26.40 1.66
N ALA A 244 6.15 25.79 1.75
CA ALA A 244 6.45 24.73 2.73
C ALA A 244 6.35 25.20 4.20
N TYR A 245 6.52 26.50 4.45
CA TYR A 245 6.51 27.09 5.80
C TYR A 245 5.12 27.44 6.33
N LYS A 246 4.06 27.36 5.51
CA LYS A 246 2.70 27.65 5.96
C LYS A 246 2.34 26.81 7.19
N GLU A 247 1.89 27.46 8.26
CA GLU A 247 1.44 26.78 9.46
C GLU A 247 0.19 25.96 9.15
N VAL A 248 0.16 24.73 9.66
CA VAL A 248 -0.97 23.82 9.47
C VAL A 248 -1.85 23.91 10.70
N LEU A 249 -3.10 24.33 10.47
CA LEU A 249 -4.12 24.39 11.50
C LEU A 249 -4.94 23.10 11.52
N ASP A 250 -5.55 22.82 12.66
CA ASP A 250 -6.46 21.69 12.79
C ASP A 250 -7.68 21.85 11.89
N ASN A 251 -8.13 20.73 11.34
CA ASN A 251 -9.31 20.70 10.51
C ASN A 251 -10.55 21.15 11.30
N GLU A 252 -11.41 21.95 10.66
CA GLU A 252 -12.62 22.50 11.29
C GLU A 252 -13.71 21.44 11.52
N ASP A 253 -13.79 20.45 10.63
CA ASP A 253 -14.90 19.49 10.58
C ASP A 253 -14.61 18.20 11.36
N PHE A 254 -13.34 17.79 11.42
CA PHE A 254 -12.92 16.49 11.96
C PHE A 254 -11.79 16.60 12.99
N THR A 255 -11.80 15.68 13.95
CA THR A 255 -10.65 15.37 14.81
C THR A 255 -9.98 14.09 14.33
N LEU A 256 -8.64 14.07 14.40
CA LEU A 256 -7.79 12.92 14.07
C LEU A 256 -7.15 12.41 15.36
N GLU A 257 -7.20 11.11 15.62
CA GLU A 257 -6.57 10.49 16.79
C GLU A 257 -5.93 9.15 16.42
N PRO A 258 -4.68 8.84 16.80
CA PRO A 258 -3.72 9.74 17.43
C PRO A 258 -3.15 10.76 16.41
N MET A 259 -2.88 11.98 16.89
CA MET A 259 -2.20 13.01 16.08
C MET A 259 -0.68 12.89 16.12
N VAL A 260 -0.14 11.98 16.92
CA VAL A 260 1.29 11.95 17.25
C VAL A 260 1.77 10.51 17.28
N ALA A 261 2.93 10.25 16.68
CA ALA A 261 3.62 8.98 16.77
C ALA A 261 5.10 9.20 17.15
N SER A 262 5.60 8.35 18.04
CA SER A 262 7.02 8.33 18.40
C SER A 262 7.86 7.73 17.29
N ILE A 263 9.09 8.21 17.17
CA ILE A 263 10.08 7.62 16.28
C ILE A 263 10.72 6.44 16.99
N ASN A 264 10.60 5.28 16.35
CA ASN A 264 11.05 4.01 16.87
C ASN A 264 11.98 3.33 15.85
N SER A 265 12.95 2.57 16.36
CA SER A 265 13.87 1.75 15.56
C SER A 265 13.89 0.29 16.02
N SER A 266 12.83 -0.17 16.68
CA SER A 266 12.77 -1.50 17.32
C SER A 266 12.92 -2.66 16.33
N ASN A 267 12.42 -2.52 15.10
CA ASN A 267 12.59 -3.51 14.01
C ASN A 267 13.48 -2.96 12.89
N TYR A 268 14.64 -2.41 13.25
CA TYR A 268 15.55 -1.73 12.33
C TYR A 268 15.83 -2.52 11.03
N HIS A 269 16.05 -3.83 11.12
CA HIS A 269 16.35 -4.68 9.95
C HIS A 269 15.16 -4.88 8.99
N GLU A 270 13.92 -4.66 9.45
CA GLU A 270 12.71 -4.78 8.60
C GLU A 270 12.15 -3.41 8.20
N THR A 271 12.21 -2.42 9.10
CA THR A 271 11.50 -1.14 8.96
C THR A 271 12.39 0.10 9.04
N GLY A 272 13.66 -0.01 9.40
CA GLY A 272 14.52 1.14 9.67
C GLY A 272 13.95 2.04 10.78
N THR A 273 14.29 3.33 10.72
CA THR A 273 13.74 4.37 11.60
C THR A 273 12.36 4.80 11.09
N SER A 274 11.30 4.56 11.87
CA SER A 274 9.94 4.91 11.47
C SER A 274 9.07 5.44 12.61
N ALA A 275 8.02 6.16 12.26
CA ALA A 275 6.95 6.58 13.16
C ALA A 275 5.65 5.95 12.66
N TYR A 276 5.13 4.99 13.43
CA TYR A 276 3.93 4.24 13.12
C TYR A 276 2.72 4.85 13.84
N PHE A 277 1.73 5.28 13.07
CA PHE A 277 0.45 5.76 13.59
C PHE A 277 -0.52 4.59 13.55
N GLU A 278 -0.75 3.99 14.72
CA GLU A 278 -1.65 2.85 14.88
C GLU A 278 -3.07 3.30 15.23
N ASP A 279 -4.05 2.57 14.71
CA ASP A 279 -5.46 2.72 14.97
C ASP A 279 -5.99 4.16 14.80
N MET A 280 -5.53 4.87 13.76
CA MET A 280 -5.94 6.24 13.48
C MET A 280 -7.43 6.34 13.16
N ARG A 281 -8.13 7.28 13.78
CA ARG A 281 -9.58 7.49 13.68
C ARG A 281 -9.91 8.94 13.35
N LEU A 282 -10.99 9.10 12.59
CA LEU A 282 -11.59 10.39 12.28
C LEU A 282 -12.97 10.52 12.91
N SER A 283 -13.16 11.55 13.73
CA SER A 283 -14.42 11.84 14.42
C SER A 283 -14.94 13.21 14.00
N LYS A 284 -16.27 13.39 13.92
CA LYS A 284 -16.85 14.72 13.61
C LYS A 284 -16.72 15.64 14.82
N LYS A 285 -16.40 16.91 14.60
CA LYS A 285 -16.52 17.96 15.62
C LYS A 285 -17.97 18.45 15.77
N GLY A 286 -18.76 18.41 14.68
CA GLY A 286 -20.14 18.89 14.66
C GLY A 286 -21.03 18.16 13.66
N PRO A 287 -22.31 18.56 13.50
CA PRO A 287 -23.20 17.97 12.50
C PRO A 287 -22.74 18.33 11.08
N LEU A 288 -22.53 17.32 10.24
CA LEU A 288 -22.07 17.47 8.86
C LEU A 288 -23.09 16.84 7.90
N ARG A 289 -23.37 17.52 6.77
CA ARG A 289 -24.21 16.97 5.70
C ARG A 289 -23.41 16.01 4.83
N ARG A 290 -24.04 14.94 4.33
CA ARG A 290 -23.37 13.93 3.50
C ARG A 290 -22.76 14.54 2.24
N ASP A 291 -23.49 15.39 1.53
CA ASP A 291 -23.03 15.95 0.26
C ASP A 291 -21.97 17.04 0.41
N SER A 292 -21.91 17.71 1.56
CA SER A 292 -20.91 18.76 1.80
C SER A 292 -19.50 18.19 2.01
N VAL A 293 -19.39 16.97 2.54
CA VAL A 293 -18.10 16.30 2.77
C VAL A 293 -17.67 15.41 1.60
N ALA A 294 -18.64 14.86 0.86
CA ALA A 294 -18.41 13.89 -0.22
C ALA A 294 -17.58 14.45 -1.40
N SER A 295 -17.68 15.75 -1.67
CA SER A 295 -16.93 16.40 -2.75
C SER A 295 -15.51 16.80 -2.33
N ARG A 296 -15.23 16.87 -1.02
CA ARG A 296 -13.94 17.33 -0.50
C ARG A 296 -12.88 16.24 -0.58
N ARG A 297 -11.62 16.66 -0.63
CA ARG A 297 -10.44 15.82 -0.57
C ARG A 297 -9.60 16.26 0.62
N TYR A 298 -9.06 15.26 1.31
CA TYR A 298 -8.24 15.46 2.50
C TYR A 298 -6.90 14.75 2.33
N HIS A 299 -5.91 15.26 3.06
CA HIS A 299 -4.60 14.66 3.17
C HIS A 299 -4.17 14.62 4.63
N LEU A 300 -3.28 13.69 4.96
CA LEU A 300 -2.55 13.70 6.21
C LEU A 300 -1.24 14.45 5.99
N CYS A 301 -0.98 15.43 6.84
CA CYS A 301 0.21 16.26 6.82
C CYS A 301 1.07 15.95 8.04
N TYR A 302 2.25 15.40 7.80
CA TYR A 302 3.21 15.00 8.82
C TYR A 302 4.26 16.08 8.98
N SER A 303 4.33 16.69 10.17
CA SER A 303 5.33 17.69 10.53
C SER A 303 6.62 16.99 10.93
N ILE A 304 7.67 17.22 10.14
CA ILE A 304 8.99 16.62 10.32
C ILE A 304 9.90 17.63 11.02
N HIS A 305 10.50 17.21 12.12
CA HIS A 305 11.52 17.97 12.84
C HIS A 305 12.55 17.00 13.45
N LEU A 306 13.50 16.56 12.63
CA LEU A 306 14.51 15.57 12.98
C LEU A 306 15.90 16.20 12.96
N SER A 307 16.78 15.71 13.83
CA SER A 307 18.19 16.10 13.89
C SER A 307 19.07 14.92 13.44
N ALA A 308 20.12 15.21 12.69
CA ALA A 308 21.11 14.25 12.21
C ALA A 308 22.52 14.73 12.60
N LYS A 309 23.52 13.85 12.49
CA LYS A 309 24.94 14.21 12.66
C LYS A 309 25.35 15.44 11.83
N HIS A 310 26.48 16.04 12.19
CA HIS A 310 27.04 17.21 11.53
C HIS A 310 26.12 18.44 11.54
N ASP A 311 25.29 18.57 12.58
CA ASP A 311 24.33 19.66 12.77
C ASP A 311 23.37 19.84 11.58
N ILE A 312 22.89 18.72 11.04
CA ILE A 312 21.87 18.70 9.98
C ILE A 312 20.49 18.66 10.64
N GLN A 313 19.63 19.61 10.32
CA GLN A 313 18.24 19.65 10.77
C GLN A 313 17.32 19.37 9.59
N LEU A 314 16.47 18.34 9.71
CA LEU A 314 15.46 17.96 8.73
C LEU A 314 14.13 18.54 9.19
N ILE A 315 13.76 19.70 8.65
CA ILE A 315 12.55 20.43 9.01
C ILE A 315 11.68 20.58 7.77
N GLY A 316 10.43 20.14 7.87
CA GLY A 316 9.51 20.28 6.77
C GLY A 316 8.21 19.51 6.98
N LYS A 317 7.51 19.24 5.89
CA LYS A 317 6.23 18.55 5.91
C LYS A 317 6.18 17.49 4.82
N LYS A 318 5.55 16.35 5.14
CA LYS A 318 5.24 15.29 4.17
C LYS A 318 3.73 15.14 4.10
N VAL A 319 3.20 14.95 2.90
CA VAL A 319 1.76 14.90 2.66
C VAL A 319 1.39 13.54 2.08
N SER A 320 0.32 12.93 2.59
CA SER A 320 -0.19 11.66 2.07
C SER A 320 -0.87 11.82 0.72
N LEU A 321 -1.19 10.69 0.08
CA LEU A 321 -2.14 10.66 -1.02
C LEU A 321 -3.51 11.21 -0.58
N PRO A 322 -4.28 11.80 -1.51
CA PRO A 322 -5.63 12.27 -1.23
C PRO A 322 -6.54 11.10 -0.85
N PHE A 323 -7.48 11.40 0.04
CA PHE A 323 -8.57 10.51 0.43
C PHE A 323 -9.84 11.29 0.72
N ALA A 324 -10.99 10.62 0.72
CA ALA A 324 -12.27 11.22 1.10
C ALA A 324 -12.71 10.76 2.49
N VAL A 325 -13.39 11.66 3.19
CA VAL A 325 -14.06 11.36 4.45
C VAL A 325 -15.57 11.39 4.21
N LEU A 326 -16.24 10.26 4.44
CA LEU A 326 -17.66 10.09 4.14
C LEU A 326 -18.52 9.97 5.40
N VAL A 327 -19.68 10.61 5.36
CA VAL A 327 -20.76 10.45 6.35
C VAL A 327 -21.85 9.54 5.74
N GLY A 328 -21.45 8.28 5.55
CA GLY A 328 -22.23 7.22 4.91
C GLY A 328 -21.72 6.83 3.51
N PRO A 329 -22.01 5.60 3.05
CA PRO A 329 -21.51 5.10 1.76
C PRO A 329 -21.99 5.94 0.57
N LYS A 330 -21.07 6.24 -0.35
CA LYS A 330 -21.34 6.97 -1.59
C LYS A 330 -20.43 6.44 -2.71
N VAL A 331 -20.99 5.54 -3.52
CA VAL A 331 -20.29 4.79 -4.58
C VAL A 331 -19.57 5.72 -5.57
N GLU A 332 -20.21 6.82 -5.97
CA GLU A 332 -19.62 7.83 -6.87
C GLU A 332 -18.29 8.41 -6.37
N VAL A 333 -18.16 8.66 -5.06
CA VAL A 333 -16.94 9.21 -4.47
C VAL A 333 -15.83 8.15 -4.49
N GLU A 334 -16.17 6.91 -4.17
CA GLU A 334 -15.25 5.78 -4.21
C GLU A 334 -14.76 5.50 -5.63
N ALA A 335 -15.66 5.60 -6.61
CA ALA A 335 -15.36 5.46 -8.03
C ALA A 335 -14.35 6.51 -8.50
N ARG A 336 -14.61 7.77 -8.16
CA ARG A 336 -13.75 8.89 -8.55
C ARG A 336 -12.36 8.77 -7.92
N LEU A 337 -12.28 8.42 -6.64
CA LEU A 337 -10.99 8.20 -5.97
C LEU A 337 -10.25 6.99 -6.51
N PHE A 338 -10.96 5.93 -6.91
CA PHE A 338 -10.37 4.81 -7.61
C PHE A 338 -9.69 5.27 -8.90
N LEU A 339 -10.36 6.08 -9.72
CA LEU A 339 -9.77 6.65 -10.94
C LEU A 339 -8.56 7.54 -10.62
N GLU A 340 -8.71 8.47 -9.65
CA GLU A 340 -7.65 9.39 -9.24
C GLU A 340 -6.38 8.63 -8.81
N ARG A 341 -6.52 7.62 -7.94
CA ARG A 341 -5.37 6.83 -7.47
C ARG A 341 -4.80 5.88 -8.52
N SER A 342 -5.60 5.44 -9.49
CA SER A 342 -5.14 4.53 -10.54
C SER A 342 -4.39 5.25 -11.65
N PHE A 343 -4.85 6.44 -12.06
CA PHE A 343 -4.45 7.04 -13.33
C PHE A 343 -3.95 8.49 -13.24
N ALA A 344 -4.23 9.23 -12.17
CA ALA A 344 -3.68 10.59 -12.03
C ALA A 344 -2.20 10.52 -11.62
N ASN A 345 -1.44 11.58 -11.92
CA ASN A 345 -0.03 11.67 -11.51
C ASN A 345 0.11 12.38 -10.15
N LEU A 346 -0.35 11.73 -9.07
CA LEU A 346 -0.41 12.35 -7.73
C LEU A 346 0.96 12.48 -7.05
N VAL A 347 1.95 11.70 -7.50
CA VAL A 347 3.30 11.70 -6.92
C VAL A 347 4.19 12.77 -7.57
N GLN A 348 4.09 12.97 -8.88
CA GLN A 348 5.00 13.86 -9.60
C GLN A 348 4.36 15.19 -10.01
N SER A 349 3.02 15.30 -10.07
CA SER A 349 2.34 16.52 -10.52
C SER A 349 1.45 17.15 -9.45
N PRO A 350 1.61 18.44 -9.16
CA PRO A 350 0.70 19.22 -8.31
C PRO A 350 -0.75 19.27 -8.81
N SER A 351 -0.97 19.19 -10.12
CA SER A 351 -2.29 19.39 -10.73
C SER A 351 -3.26 18.24 -10.46
N CYS A 352 -2.73 17.03 -10.22
CA CYS A 352 -3.51 15.82 -9.96
C CYS A 352 -4.63 15.56 -10.99
N GLU A 353 -4.43 15.98 -12.24
CA GLU A 353 -5.43 15.86 -13.29
C GLU A 353 -5.60 14.42 -13.74
N LEU A 354 -6.85 14.01 -13.93
CA LEU A 354 -7.21 12.72 -14.50
C LEU A 354 -7.04 12.76 -16.02
N PRO A 355 -6.41 11.74 -16.62
CA PRO A 355 -6.41 11.62 -18.08
C PRO A 355 -7.84 11.39 -18.60
N HIS A 356 -8.14 11.85 -19.82
CA HIS A 356 -9.45 11.59 -20.43
C HIS A 356 -9.65 10.13 -20.82
N GLU A 357 -8.56 9.47 -21.23
CA GLU A 357 -8.56 8.09 -21.68
C GLU A 357 -7.37 7.31 -21.10
N VAL A 358 -7.54 6.00 -20.93
CA VAL A 358 -6.51 5.10 -20.41
C VAL A 358 -6.38 3.85 -21.27
N GLY A 359 -5.22 3.21 -21.26
CA GLY A 359 -4.99 1.99 -22.02
C GLY A 359 -5.75 0.77 -21.47
N TYR A 360 -6.00 -0.21 -22.35
CA TYR A 360 -6.65 -1.48 -22.03
C TYR A 360 -6.04 -2.18 -20.81
N GLU A 361 -4.74 -2.46 -20.85
CA GLU A 361 -4.06 -3.23 -19.81
C GLU A 361 -4.05 -2.48 -18.47
N GLU A 362 -3.82 -1.16 -18.52
CA GLU A 362 -3.78 -0.33 -17.31
C GLU A 362 -5.13 -0.32 -16.58
N MET A 363 -6.24 -0.21 -17.32
CA MET A 363 -7.57 -0.31 -16.73
C MET A 363 -7.89 -1.72 -16.24
N ALA A 364 -7.48 -2.76 -16.98
CA ALA A 364 -7.73 -4.16 -16.59
C ALA A 364 -7.05 -4.51 -15.27
N GLU A 365 -5.79 -4.11 -15.10
CA GLU A 365 -5.04 -4.28 -13.83
C GLU A 365 -5.66 -3.49 -12.68
N ALA A 366 -6.04 -2.23 -12.92
CA ALA A 366 -6.67 -1.39 -11.90
C ALA A 366 -8.01 -1.99 -11.43
N LEU A 367 -8.86 -2.42 -12.36
CA LEU A 367 -10.13 -3.08 -12.07
C LEU A 367 -9.93 -4.37 -11.28
N GLU A 368 -8.99 -5.22 -11.68
CA GLU A 368 -8.68 -6.45 -10.95
C GLU A 368 -8.27 -6.16 -9.50
N MET A 369 -7.34 -5.23 -9.29
CA MET A 369 -6.92 -4.81 -7.95
C MET A 369 -8.10 -4.31 -7.11
N LYS A 370 -8.96 -3.48 -7.72
CA LYS A 370 -10.14 -2.94 -7.03
C LYS A 370 -11.18 -4.01 -6.72
N PHE A 371 -11.40 -4.97 -7.61
CA PHE A 371 -12.32 -6.08 -7.39
C PHE A 371 -11.89 -6.91 -6.19
N GLN A 372 -10.60 -7.24 -6.12
CA GLN A 372 -10.01 -8.01 -5.04
C GLN A 372 -10.12 -7.27 -3.70
N SER A 373 -9.86 -5.96 -3.68
CA SER A 373 -9.98 -5.17 -2.44
C SER A 373 -11.41 -5.08 -1.90
N ILE A 374 -12.42 -5.01 -2.79
CA ILE A 374 -13.82 -5.04 -2.37
C ILE A 374 -14.17 -6.42 -1.79
N ILE A 375 -13.70 -7.52 -2.41
CA ILE A 375 -13.97 -8.89 -1.94
C ILE A 375 -13.37 -9.17 -0.56
N GLU A 376 -12.27 -8.52 -0.20
CA GLU A 376 -11.60 -8.68 1.09
C GLU A 376 -12.07 -7.68 2.15
N THR A 377 -12.99 -6.78 1.81
CA THR A 377 -13.46 -5.76 2.76
C THR A 377 -14.08 -6.43 4.00
N PRO A 378 -13.61 -6.12 5.23
CA PRO A 378 -14.16 -6.68 6.46
C PRO A 378 -15.67 -6.48 6.59
N LEU A 379 -16.38 -7.51 7.06
CA LEU A 379 -17.83 -7.46 7.29
C LEU A 379 -18.17 -6.99 8.71
N LYS A 380 -17.29 -7.25 9.69
CA LYS A 380 -17.39 -6.87 11.11
C LYS A 380 -16.10 -6.19 11.60
N SER A 381 -16.16 -5.49 12.74
CA SER A 381 -15.00 -4.81 13.37
C SER A 381 -13.92 -5.78 13.76
N THR A 382 -14.35 -6.93 14.24
CA THR A 382 -13.49 -7.95 14.84
C THR A 382 -12.87 -8.84 13.77
N ASP A 383 -13.24 -8.66 12.50
CA ASP A 383 -12.68 -9.44 11.41
C ASP A 383 -11.27 -8.95 11.14
N THR A 384 -10.29 -9.82 11.35
CA THR A 384 -8.92 -9.59 10.89
C THR A 384 -8.89 -9.70 9.38
N ILE A 385 -8.26 -8.76 8.68
CA ILE A 385 -8.03 -8.87 7.23
C ILE A 385 -6.93 -9.91 7.02
N PRO A 386 -7.23 -11.09 6.45
CA PRO A 386 -6.20 -12.08 6.22
C PRO A 386 -5.31 -11.62 5.05
N ILE A 387 -3.98 -11.65 5.24
CA ILE A 387 -3.01 -11.28 4.21
C ILE A 387 -2.77 -12.50 3.31
N ILE A 388 -3.72 -12.79 2.43
CA ILE A 388 -3.69 -13.94 1.51
C ILE A 388 -3.62 -13.42 0.07
N LYS A 389 -2.87 -14.11 -0.79
CA LYS A 389 -2.80 -13.76 -2.21
C LYS A 389 -4.20 -13.92 -2.83
N PRO A 390 -4.79 -12.86 -3.42
CA PRO A 390 -6.12 -12.95 -3.99
C PRO A 390 -6.15 -13.78 -5.27
N ARG A 391 -7.33 -14.32 -5.59
CA ARG A 391 -7.61 -14.97 -6.88
C ARG A 391 -7.47 -13.95 -8.02
N MET A 392 -6.64 -14.29 -9.01
CA MET A 392 -6.50 -13.52 -10.25
C MET A 392 -7.70 -13.78 -11.17
N LEU A 393 -8.13 -12.74 -11.88
CA LEU A 393 -9.10 -12.86 -12.97
C LEU A 393 -8.42 -13.48 -14.19
N SER A 394 -9.15 -14.35 -14.91
CA SER A 394 -8.67 -14.86 -16.18
C SER A 394 -8.62 -13.76 -17.24
N ASN A 395 -7.81 -13.94 -18.29
CA ASN A 395 -7.77 -13.01 -19.42
C ASN A 395 -9.14 -12.83 -20.07
N GLN A 396 -9.95 -13.89 -20.12
CA GLN A 396 -11.33 -13.84 -20.60
C GLN A 396 -12.21 -12.95 -19.72
N ALA A 397 -12.11 -13.09 -18.38
CA ALA A 397 -12.84 -12.24 -17.45
C ALA A 397 -12.41 -10.76 -17.57
N LYS A 398 -11.09 -10.49 -17.66
CA LYS A 398 -10.56 -9.14 -17.89
C LYS A 398 -11.12 -8.54 -19.18
N HIS A 399 -11.07 -9.31 -20.27
CA HIS A 399 -11.62 -8.91 -21.55
C HIS A 399 -13.12 -8.61 -21.49
N HIS A 400 -13.91 -9.52 -20.87
CA HIS A 400 -15.35 -9.33 -20.68
C HIS A 400 -15.64 -8.02 -19.95
N ILE A 401 -14.94 -7.73 -18.86
CA ILE A 401 -15.14 -6.50 -18.09
C ILE A 401 -14.78 -5.26 -18.91
N ILE A 402 -13.63 -5.27 -19.60
CA ILE A 402 -13.16 -4.09 -20.36
C ILE A 402 -14.08 -3.78 -21.53
N MET A 403 -14.58 -4.79 -22.26
CA MET A 403 -15.49 -4.55 -23.38
C MET A 403 -16.78 -3.81 -22.96
N ARG A 404 -17.17 -3.90 -21.68
CA ARG A 404 -18.33 -3.19 -21.10
C ARG A 404 -18.09 -1.69 -20.94
N LEU A 405 -16.83 -1.28 -20.92
CA LEU A 405 -16.40 0.12 -20.93
C LEU A 405 -16.26 0.70 -22.35
N LYS A 406 -16.53 -0.10 -23.39
CA LYS A 406 -16.52 0.30 -24.81
C LYS A 406 -15.19 0.94 -25.21
N PRO A 407 -14.08 0.16 -25.22
CA PRO A 407 -12.80 0.66 -25.71
C PRO A 407 -12.94 1.15 -27.15
N ASN A 408 -12.21 2.20 -27.50
CA ASN A 408 -12.15 2.73 -28.86
C ASN A 408 -11.27 1.83 -29.76
N THR A 409 -11.10 2.23 -31.01
CA THR A 409 -10.29 1.51 -32.02
C THR A 409 -8.83 1.33 -31.62
N ASP A 410 -8.31 2.20 -30.75
CA ASP A 410 -6.93 2.18 -30.27
C ASP A 410 -6.78 1.38 -28.96
N ALA A 411 -7.81 0.61 -28.59
CA ALA A 411 -7.88 -0.12 -27.32
C ALA A 411 -7.73 0.80 -26.08
N LYS A 412 -8.22 2.04 -26.17
CA LYS A 412 -8.27 2.99 -25.05
C LYS A 412 -9.70 3.18 -24.55
N ILE A 413 -9.81 3.51 -23.27
CA ILE A 413 -11.07 3.59 -22.55
C ILE A 413 -11.26 5.03 -22.08
N LEU A 414 -12.37 5.64 -22.50
CA LEU A 414 -12.77 6.97 -22.03
C LEU A 414 -13.21 6.87 -20.56
N LEU A 415 -12.57 7.60 -19.65
CA LEU A 415 -12.86 7.51 -18.22
C LEU A 415 -14.28 7.93 -17.86
N ASP A 416 -14.89 8.81 -18.65
CA ASP A 416 -16.30 9.20 -18.50
C ASP A 416 -17.26 8.00 -18.61
N ASN A 417 -16.91 6.98 -19.40
CA ASN A 417 -17.71 5.75 -19.52
C ASN A 417 -17.80 5.00 -18.20
N PHE A 418 -16.82 5.12 -17.32
CA PHE A 418 -16.76 4.41 -16.04
C PHE A 418 -17.98 4.70 -15.15
N MET A 419 -18.42 5.96 -15.15
CA MET A 419 -19.54 6.45 -14.34
C MET A 419 -20.83 6.67 -15.13
N LYS A 420 -20.74 6.81 -16.46
CA LYS A 420 -21.88 7.17 -17.30
C LYS A 420 -22.38 6.04 -18.18
N SER A 421 -21.53 5.06 -18.54
CA SER A 421 -21.91 4.00 -19.46
C SER A 421 -22.91 3.06 -18.79
N PRO A 422 -24.15 2.95 -19.30
CA PRO A 422 -25.12 2.01 -18.77
C PRO A 422 -24.76 0.60 -19.23
N VAL A 423 -24.64 -0.32 -18.28
CA VAL A 423 -24.24 -1.71 -18.57
C VAL A 423 -25.27 -2.72 -18.09
N ALA A 424 -26.07 -2.36 -17.08
CA ALA A 424 -27.10 -3.20 -16.50
C ALA A 424 -28.39 -2.40 -16.28
N GLU A 425 -29.46 -3.06 -15.88
CA GLU A 425 -30.76 -2.51 -15.55
C GLU A 425 -31.29 -3.08 -14.23
N GLU A 426 -32.04 -2.24 -13.50
CA GLU A 426 -32.69 -2.59 -12.25
C GLU A 426 -34.17 -2.18 -12.33
N PHE A 427 -35.07 -3.08 -11.93
CA PHE A 427 -36.48 -2.74 -11.77
C PHE A 427 -36.72 -2.16 -10.37
N CYS A 428 -37.11 -0.90 -10.31
CA CYS A 428 -37.41 -0.19 -9.07
C CYS A 428 -38.91 -0.04 -8.87
N LEU A 429 -39.46 -0.60 -7.80
CA LEU A 429 -40.85 -0.37 -7.41
C LEU A 429 -41.09 1.11 -7.03
N LYS A 430 -42.26 1.63 -7.42
CA LYS A 430 -42.71 2.95 -6.94
C LYS A 430 -43.05 2.87 -5.45
N LYS A 431 -42.79 3.95 -4.71
CA LYS A 431 -43.06 4.01 -3.26
C LYS A 431 -44.53 3.63 -2.99
N GLY A 432 -44.74 2.59 -2.20
CA GLY A 432 -46.07 2.11 -1.80
C GLY A 432 -46.74 1.12 -2.77
N SER A 433 -46.07 0.72 -3.85
CA SER A 433 -46.57 -0.29 -4.79
C SER A 433 -45.77 -1.59 -4.73
N THR A 434 -46.45 -2.72 -4.85
CA THR A 434 -45.84 -4.06 -4.95
C THR A 434 -45.74 -4.57 -6.38
N THR A 435 -46.40 -3.92 -7.34
CA THR A 435 -46.49 -4.38 -8.74
C THR A 435 -46.13 -3.31 -9.76
N ASP A 436 -46.21 -2.02 -9.41
CA ASP A 436 -45.89 -0.90 -10.31
C ASP A 436 -44.48 -0.36 -10.02
N GLY A 437 -43.68 -0.22 -11.07
CA GLY A 437 -42.26 0.13 -10.99
C GLY A 437 -41.70 0.53 -12.35
N GLU A 438 -40.44 0.96 -12.37
CA GLU A 438 -39.75 1.46 -13.55
C GLU A 438 -38.36 0.81 -13.67
N TRP A 439 -37.97 0.52 -14.91
CA TRP A 439 -36.62 0.05 -15.23
C TRP A 439 -35.65 1.23 -15.26
N LYS A 440 -34.53 1.11 -14.54
CA LYS A 440 -33.46 2.10 -14.49
C LYS A 440 -32.18 1.50 -15.03
N LEU A 441 -31.48 2.27 -15.85
CA LEU A 441 -30.14 1.91 -16.31
C LEU A 441 -29.12 2.13 -15.20
N VAL A 442 -28.20 1.18 -15.08
CA VAL A 442 -27.16 1.15 -14.05
C VAL A 442 -25.79 1.34 -14.69
N PRO A 443 -24.99 2.31 -14.20
CA PRO A 443 -23.63 2.54 -14.68
C PRO A 443 -22.70 1.34 -14.45
N PHE A 444 -21.60 1.32 -15.21
CA PHE A 444 -20.56 0.30 -15.10
C PHE A 444 -20.06 0.10 -13.67
N TYR A 445 -19.63 1.18 -13.00
CA TYR A 445 -19.01 1.02 -11.68
C TYR A 445 -19.98 0.50 -10.62
N ASP A 446 -21.24 0.94 -10.63
CA ASP A 446 -22.27 0.44 -9.72
C ASP A 446 -22.50 -1.07 -9.92
N TRP A 447 -22.63 -1.53 -11.17
CA TRP A 447 -22.73 -2.95 -11.50
C TRP A 447 -21.53 -3.75 -11.02
N PHE A 448 -20.33 -3.27 -11.33
CA PHE A 448 -19.06 -3.91 -10.99
C PHE A 448 -18.86 -4.00 -9.48
N PHE A 449 -19.08 -2.90 -8.76
CA PHE A 449 -19.00 -2.84 -7.31
C PHE A 449 -20.01 -3.78 -6.65
N LYS A 450 -21.25 -3.80 -7.17
CA LYS A 450 -22.31 -4.65 -6.61
C LYS A 450 -21.98 -6.14 -6.71
N ILE A 451 -21.39 -6.58 -7.83
CA ILE A 451 -20.93 -7.97 -7.99
C ILE A 451 -19.90 -8.32 -6.92
N ALA A 452 -18.88 -7.48 -6.73
CA ALA A 452 -17.86 -7.72 -5.71
C ALA A 452 -18.46 -7.73 -4.29
N GLU A 453 -19.43 -6.86 -4.01
CA GLU A 453 -20.16 -6.83 -2.74
C GLU A 453 -20.95 -8.13 -2.49
N ILE A 454 -21.59 -8.69 -3.52
CA ILE A 454 -22.31 -9.97 -3.42
C ILE A 454 -21.35 -11.11 -3.08
N ILE A 455 -20.19 -11.14 -3.73
CA ILE A 455 -19.16 -12.14 -3.48
C ILE A 455 -18.69 -12.04 -2.03
N ASN A 456 -18.27 -10.84 -1.60
CA ASN A 456 -17.80 -10.58 -0.25
C ASN A 456 -18.82 -11.06 0.81
N LYS A 457 -20.11 -10.75 0.64
CA LYS A 457 -21.15 -11.03 1.64
C LYS A 457 -21.66 -12.46 1.64
N TYR A 458 -21.83 -13.08 0.48
CA TYR A 458 -22.62 -14.30 0.34
C TYR A 458 -21.87 -15.47 -0.31
N MET A 459 -20.80 -15.20 -1.07
CA MET A 459 -20.18 -16.21 -1.94
C MET A 459 -18.65 -16.27 -1.84
N SER A 460 -18.05 -15.68 -0.79
CA SER A 460 -16.59 -15.58 -0.63
C SER A 460 -15.91 -16.95 -0.65
N GLN A 461 -16.48 -17.95 0.05
CA GLN A 461 -15.94 -19.31 0.05
C GLN A 461 -16.00 -19.97 -1.34
N MET A 462 -17.12 -19.84 -2.06
CA MET A 462 -17.25 -20.39 -3.41
C MET A 462 -16.33 -19.70 -4.41
N TRP A 463 -16.11 -18.39 -4.24
CA TRP A 463 -15.19 -17.59 -5.06
C TRP A 463 -13.73 -18.03 -4.88
N ASN A 464 -13.31 -18.18 -3.62
CA ASN A 464 -11.94 -18.58 -3.25
C ASN A 464 -11.65 -20.05 -3.63
N ASN A 465 -12.67 -20.90 -3.62
CA ASN A 465 -12.56 -22.29 -4.07
C ASN A 465 -12.71 -22.45 -5.60
N GLU A 466 -12.68 -21.35 -6.36
CA GLU A 466 -12.75 -21.34 -7.83
C GLU A 466 -14.02 -21.98 -8.43
N LEU A 467 -15.12 -22.04 -7.67
CA LEU A 467 -16.39 -22.65 -8.11
C LEU A 467 -17.24 -21.69 -8.95
N ILE A 468 -16.89 -20.41 -8.92
CA ILE A 468 -17.55 -19.36 -9.68
C ILE A 468 -16.70 -19.06 -10.90
N TYR A 469 -17.27 -19.24 -12.09
CA TYR A 469 -16.65 -18.82 -13.34
C TYR A 469 -16.57 -17.28 -13.39
N GLY A 470 -17.67 -16.61 -13.02
CA GLY A 470 -17.70 -15.16 -12.80
C GLY A 470 -18.14 -14.39 -14.03
N PHE A 471 -17.27 -13.56 -14.59
CA PHE A 471 -17.59 -12.70 -15.73
C PHE A 471 -17.69 -13.50 -17.01
N CYS A 472 -18.91 -13.64 -17.54
CA CYS A 472 -19.21 -14.45 -18.71
C CYS A 472 -20.59 -14.13 -19.25
N SER A 473 -20.68 -13.98 -20.58
CA SER A 473 -21.96 -13.75 -21.25
C SER A 473 -22.85 -14.99 -21.22
N LYS A 474 -24.13 -14.80 -21.57
CA LYS A 474 -25.06 -15.92 -21.74
C LYS A 474 -24.57 -16.87 -22.84
N ASP A 475 -24.19 -16.31 -23.98
CA ASP A 475 -23.82 -17.08 -25.19
C ASP A 475 -22.49 -17.82 -24.98
N GLU A 476 -21.53 -17.18 -24.32
CA GLU A 476 -20.29 -17.85 -23.90
C GLU A 476 -20.58 -19.01 -22.94
N ALA A 477 -21.44 -18.81 -21.94
CA ALA A 477 -21.78 -19.87 -21.01
C ALA A 477 -22.49 -21.05 -21.70
N GLU A 478 -23.40 -20.78 -22.64
CA GLU A 478 -24.03 -21.82 -23.45
C GLU A 478 -22.99 -22.57 -24.28
N TYR A 479 -22.10 -21.87 -24.97
CA TYR A 479 -21.01 -22.46 -25.76
C TYR A 479 -20.10 -23.37 -24.91
N LEU A 480 -19.66 -22.90 -23.75
CA LEU A 480 -18.82 -23.67 -22.82
C LEU A 480 -19.55 -24.92 -22.30
N LEU A 481 -20.82 -24.78 -21.92
CA LEU A 481 -21.61 -25.90 -21.40
C LEU A 481 -21.94 -26.94 -22.48
N GLN A 482 -22.22 -26.52 -23.72
CA GLN A 482 -22.46 -27.45 -24.83
C GLN A 482 -21.31 -28.44 -25.01
N SER A 483 -20.06 -27.97 -24.86
CA SER A 483 -18.86 -28.79 -24.97
C SER A 483 -18.64 -29.78 -23.81
N CYS A 484 -19.36 -29.63 -22.70
CA CYS A 484 -19.22 -30.50 -21.53
C CYS A 484 -19.87 -31.88 -21.79
N PRO A 485 -19.18 -33.00 -21.49
CA PRO A 485 -19.70 -34.34 -21.78
C PRO A 485 -20.77 -34.84 -20.79
N CYS A 486 -20.91 -34.19 -19.63
CA CYS A 486 -21.86 -34.57 -18.58
C CYS A 486 -22.74 -33.38 -18.16
N PRO A 487 -23.83 -33.63 -17.42
CA PRO A 487 -24.66 -32.56 -16.88
C PRO A 487 -23.86 -31.65 -15.93
N THR A 488 -23.68 -30.40 -16.35
CA THR A 488 -22.76 -29.45 -15.73
C THR A 488 -23.46 -28.11 -15.54
N LEU A 489 -23.20 -27.45 -14.40
CA LEU A 489 -23.59 -26.06 -14.17
C LEU A 489 -22.39 -25.11 -14.20
N LEU A 490 -22.65 -23.85 -14.54
CA LEU A 490 -21.70 -22.76 -14.56
C LEU A 490 -22.31 -21.55 -13.84
N ILE A 491 -21.60 -21.07 -12.81
CA ILE A 491 -22.01 -19.90 -12.02
C ILE A 491 -21.34 -18.65 -12.60
N ARG A 492 -22.15 -17.69 -13.06
CA ARG A 492 -21.68 -16.44 -13.68
C ARG A 492 -22.39 -15.23 -13.11
N PHE A 493 -21.82 -14.05 -13.28
CA PHE A 493 -22.48 -12.80 -12.92
C PHE A 493 -23.46 -12.38 -14.00
N SER A 494 -24.56 -11.74 -13.62
CA SER A 494 -25.51 -11.20 -14.57
C SER A 494 -24.92 -9.98 -15.28
N ASP A 495 -24.95 -9.97 -16.61
CA ASP A 495 -24.51 -8.81 -17.40
C ASP A 495 -25.60 -7.75 -17.49
N ILE A 496 -26.87 -8.14 -17.54
CA ILE A 496 -27.95 -7.22 -17.84
C ILE A 496 -28.72 -6.87 -16.58
N GLU A 497 -29.04 -7.83 -15.72
CA GLU A 497 -29.80 -7.54 -14.49
C GLU A 497 -28.87 -7.20 -13.33
N TYR A 498 -29.07 -6.03 -12.74
CA TYR A 498 -28.29 -5.54 -11.62
C TYR A 498 -28.44 -6.41 -10.35
N GLY A 499 -27.33 -6.67 -9.67
CA GLY A 499 -27.34 -7.35 -8.37
C GLY A 499 -27.74 -8.82 -8.38
N LYS A 500 -27.73 -9.47 -9.55
CA LYS A 500 -28.09 -10.89 -9.70
C LYS A 500 -26.90 -11.77 -10.08
N VAL A 501 -26.90 -12.99 -9.55
CA VAL A 501 -25.99 -14.07 -9.95
C VAL A 501 -26.77 -15.08 -10.77
N LYS A 502 -26.15 -15.60 -11.83
CA LYS A 502 -26.77 -16.54 -12.78
C LYS A 502 -26.17 -17.93 -12.62
N VAL A 503 -27.02 -18.94 -12.74
CA VAL A 503 -26.62 -20.35 -12.82
C VAL A 503 -27.10 -20.88 -14.17
N SER A 504 -26.18 -21.10 -15.10
CA SER A 504 -26.45 -21.78 -16.36
C SER A 504 -26.24 -23.27 -16.15
N ALA A 505 -27.20 -24.12 -16.47
CA ALA A 505 -27.12 -25.57 -16.23
C ALA A 505 -27.48 -26.35 -17.50
N LYS A 506 -26.59 -27.26 -17.91
CA LYS A 506 -26.82 -28.26 -18.96
C LYS A 506 -27.31 -29.55 -18.33
N TYR A 507 -28.47 -30.04 -18.76
CA TYR A 507 -29.05 -31.30 -18.29
C TYR A 507 -28.70 -32.48 -19.19
N SER A 508 -29.06 -33.69 -18.77
CA SER A 508 -28.81 -34.94 -19.50
C SER A 508 -29.47 -35.02 -20.87
N ASN A 509 -30.55 -34.26 -21.08
CA ASN A 509 -31.21 -34.09 -22.38
C ASN A 509 -30.49 -33.07 -23.30
N ASN A 510 -29.32 -32.57 -22.92
CA ASN A 510 -28.58 -31.49 -23.57
C ASN A 510 -29.28 -30.12 -23.61
N GLU A 511 -30.41 -29.95 -22.93
CA GLU A 511 -31.02 -28.64 -22.77
C GLU A 511 -30.23 -27.80 -21.77
N ILE A 512 -30.08 -26.51 -22.07
CA ILE A 512 -29.45 -25.53 -21.20
C ILE A 512 -30.53 -24.61 -20.66
N GLN A 513 -30.61 -24.49 -19.33
CA GLN A 513 -31.50 -23.55 -18.67
C GLN A 513 -30.70 -22.55 -17.83
N HIS A 514 -31.25 -21.36 -17.65
CA HIS A 514 -30.62 -20.28 -16.89
C HIS A 514 -31.50 -19.86 -15.73
N TYR A 515 -30.93 -19.91 -14.54
CA TYR A 515 -31.57 -19.44 -13.32
C TYR A 515 -30.85 -18.21 -12.79
N TRP A 516 -31.51 -17.48 -11.89
CA TRP A 516 -30.95 -16.30 -11.27
C TRP A 516 -31.26 -16.25 -9.79
N TYR A 517 -30.39 -15.58 -9.05
CA TYR A 517 -30.49 -15.37 -7.62
C TYR A 517 -30.16 -13.92 -7.30
N ASP A 518 -31.06 -13.24 -6.60
CA ASP A 518 -30.80 -11.88 -6.09
C ASP A 518 -30.18 -11.89 -4.68
N THR A 519 -29.91 -10.70 -4.14
CA THR A 519 -29.32 -10.56 -2.81
C THR A 519 -30.22 -11.04 -1.68
N ASN A 520 -31.54 -11.02 -1.84
CA ASN A 520 -32.48 -11.45 -0.80
C ASN A 520 -32.51 -12.98 -0.75
N GLU A 521 -32.55 -13.64 -1.91
CA GLU A 521 -32.48 -15.09 -2.01
C GLU A 521 -31.15 -15.61 -1.47
N LEU A 522 -30.02 -15.03 -1.87
CA LEU A 522 -28.69 -15.40 -1.38
C LEU A 522 -28.51 -15.15 0.13
N ALA A 523 -29.19 -14.14 0.69
CA ALA A 523 -29.19 -13.88 2.13
C ALA A 523 -30.06 -14.89 2.89
N SER A 524 -31.17 -15.33 2.30
CA SER A 524 -32.08 -16.30 2.90
C SER A 524 -31.50 -17.72 2.94
N ARG A 525 -30.76 -18.09 1.88
CA ARG A 525 -30.17 -19.41 1.71
C ARG A 525 -28.89 -19.31 0.90
N SER A 526 -27.81 -19.90 1.39
CA SER A 526 -26.56 -19.96 0.65
C SER A 526 -26.71 -20.70 -0.67
N LEU A 527 -26.06 -20.20 -1.71
CA LEU A 527 -26.12 -20.82 -3.04
C LEU A 527 -25.64 -22.28 -3.01
N SER A 528 -24.59 -22.59 -2.24
CA SER A 528 -24.11 -23.98 -2.08
C SER A 528 -25.22 -24.94 -1.63
N LYS A 529 -26.03 -24.52 -0.64
CA LYS A 529 -27.13 -25.35 -0.13
C LYS A 529 -28.26 -25.43 -1.13
N GLU A 530 -28.55 -24.35 -1.84
CA GLU A 530 -29.57 -24.31 -2.89
C GLU A 530 -29.25 -25.28 -4.04
N LEU A 531 -28.01 -25.26 -4.54
CA LEU A 531 -27.55 -26.13 -5.63
C LEU A 531 -27.63 -27.62 -5.29
N LEU A 532 -27.47 -28.00 -4.01
CA LEU A 532 -27.53 -29.39 -3.57
C LEU A 532 -28.94 -29.93 -3.30
N THR A 533 -29.93 -29.06 -3.10
CA THR A 533 -31.22 -29.48 -2.52
C THR A 533 -32.44 -29.10 -3.36
N ASN A 534 -32.31 -28.09 -4.23
CA ASN A 534 -33.41 -27.70 -5.09
C ASN A 534 -33.55 -28.72 -6.22
N SER A 535 -34.78 -29.23 -6.40
CA SER A 535 -35.11 -30.21 -7.44
C SER A 535 -34.84 -29.70 -8.86
N ARG A 536 -34.72 -28.38 -9.07
CA ARG A 536 -34.30 -27.78 -10.34
C ARG A 536 -32.95 -28.30 -10.79
N PHE A 537 -32.00 -28.51 -9.88
CA PHE A 537 -30.65 -28.99 -10.21
C PHE A 537 -30.50 -30.51 -10.08
N ALA A 538 -31.62 -31.24 -9.98
CA ALA A 538 -31.58 -32.70 -9.93
C ALA A 538 -30.93 -33.28 -11.19
N GLY A 539 -29.94 -34.15 -11.01
CA GLY A 539 -29.20 -34.78 -12.10
C GLY A 539 -28.02 -33.96 -12.64
N ILE A 540 -27.74 -32.76 -12.09
CA ILE A 540 -26.48 -32.05 -12.34
C ILE A 540 -25.39 -32.67 -11.45
N ASN A 541 -24.29 -33.10 -12.07
CA ASN A 541 -23.21 -33.81 -11.37
C ASN A 541 -21.95 -32.96 -11.21
N CYS A 542 -21.77 -31.96 -12.08
CA CYS A 542 -20.54 -31.19 -12.16
C CYS A 542 -20.78 -29.67 -12.10
N ILE A 543 -19.82 -28.95 -11.53
CA ILE A 543 -19.57 -27.53 -11.75
C ILE A 543 -18.49 -27.41 -12.81
N TYR A 544 -18.67 -26.50 -13.77
CA TYR A 544 -17.70 -26.25 -14.84
C TYR A 544 -16.29 -25.96 -14.27
N PRO A 545 -15.21 -26.50 -14.87
CA PRO A 545 -15.21 -27.30 -16.10
C PRO A 545 -15.49 -28.80 -15.89
N ASN A 546 -15.15 -29.37 -14.74
CA ASN A 546 -15.37 -30.80 -14.45
C ASN A 546 -15.22 -31.10 -12.94
N ILE A 547 -15.73 -30.21 -12.10
CA ILE A 547 -15.62 -30.31 -10.64
C ILE A 547 -16.85 -31.03 -10.11
N ASN A 548 -16.68 -32.15 -9.41
CA ASN A 548 -17.82 -32.89 -8.87
C ASN A 548 -18.59 -32.06 -7.82
N LEU A 549 -19.89 -31.84 -8.08
CA LEU A 549 -20.76 -30.94 -7.32
C LEU A 549 -20.89 -31.36 -5.85
N GLU A 550 -21.27 -32.62 -5.59
CA GLU A 550 -21.49 -33.13 -4.24
C GLU A 550 -20.21 -33.16 -3.42
N LYS A 551 -19.09 -33.57 -4.04
CA LYS A 551 -17.79 -33.64 -3.36
C LYS A 551 -17.34 -32.27 -2.85
N VAL A 552 -17.52 -31.23 -3.64
CA VAL A 552 -16.97 -29.90 -3.35
C VAL A 552 -17.90 -29.04 -2.50
N LEU A 553 -19.21 -29.24 -2.61
CA LEU A 553 -20.19 -28.53 -1.77
C LEU A 553 -20.53 -29.28 -0.47
N GLY A 554 -19.90 -30.43 -0.21
CA GLY A 554 -20.06 -31.18 1.04
C GLY A 554 -21.33 -32.02 1.13
N GLY A 555 -21.83 -32.55 0.00
CA GLY A 555 -22.99 -33.45 -0.08
C GLY A 555 -22.88 -34.74 0.76
N ASN A 556 -21.68 -35.04 1.29
CA ASN A 556 -21.40 -36.11 2.23
C ASN A 556 -21.19 -35.62 3.67
N GLU A 557 -21.98 -34.66 4.17
CA GLU A 557 -22.44 -34.86 5.54
C GLU A 557 -23.31 -36.12 5.51
N ILE A 558 -22.75 -37.21 6.04
CA ILE A 558 -23.45 -38.45 6.34
C ILE A 558 -24.87 -38.09 6.75
N LYS A 559 -25.85 -38.63 6.02
CA LYS A 559 -27.19 -38.86 6.56
C LYS A 559 -26.99 -39.55 7.91
N LYS A 560 -26.86 -38.78 8.99
CA LYS A 560 -27.19 -39.26 10.33
C LYS A 560 -28.65 -39.58 10.18
N THR A 561 -28.92 -40.84 9.89
CA THR A 561 -30.16 -41.52 10.18
C THR A 561 -30.71 -40.87 11.43
N SER A 562 -31.89 -40.26 11.29
CA SER A 562 -32.66 -39.77 12.42
C SER A 562 -33.00 -40.96 13.31
N ILE A 563 -32.07 -41.35 14.18
CA ILE A 563 -32.44 -41.94 15.45
C ILE A 563 -33.00 -40.75 16.24
N GLN A 564 -34.32 -40.76 16.38
CA GLN A 564 -35.05 -39.84 17.24
C GLN A 564 -34.47 -39.89 18.66
N ASN A 565 -33.55 -38.99 18.98
CA ASN A 565 -33.25 -38.65 20.36
C ASN A 565 -33.70 -37.20 20.57
N LYS A 566 -34.99 -37.05 20.86
CA LYS A 566 -35.46 -35.89 21.61
C LYS A 566 -34.58 -35.77 22.87
N PRO A 567 -34.16 -34.57 23.29
CA PRO A 567 -33.53 -34.42 24.59
C PRO A 567 -34.55 -34.83 25.65
N ARG A 568 -34.35 -36.00 26.27
CA ARG A 568 -35.04 -36.32 27.53
C ARG A 568 -34.46 -35.37 28.56
N TYR A 569 -35.30 -34.47 29.07
CA TYR A 569 -35.09 -33.90 30.39
C TYR A 569 -34.92 -35.06 31.36
N LEU A 570 -33.70 -35.27 31.84
CA LEU A 570 -33.44 -36.18 32.95
C LEU A 570 -34.12 -35.56 34.17
N GLN A 571 -35.25 -36.13 34.57
CA GLN A 571 -35.74 -35.90 35.92
C GLN A 571 -34.76 -36.53 36.90
N PRO A 572 -34.36 -35.83 37.97
CA PRO A 572 -33.45 -36.38 38.96
C PRO A 572 -34.10 -37.57 39.65
N SER A 573 -33.51 -38.76 39.48
CA SER A 573 -33.91 -39.97 40.21
C SER A 573 -33.39 -39.91 41.65
N ALA A 574 -34.17 -40.45 42.58
CA ALA A 574 -33.91 -40.47 44.03
C ALA A 574 -32.53 -41.01 44.47
N VAL A 575 -31.79 -41.68 43.59
CA VAL A 575 -30.44 -42.22 43.83
C VAL A 575 -29.36 -41.12 43.98
N TYR A 576 -29.66 -39.87 43.62
CA TYR A 576 -28.71 -38.76 43.78
C TYR A 576 -28.52 -38.30 45.24
N PHE A 577 -29.43 -38.66 46.16
CA PHE A 577 -29.37 -38.25 47.57
C PHE A 577 -28.83 -39.32 48.54
N ASP A 578 -28.64 -40.57 48.11
CA ASP A 578 -28.16 -41.65 49.00
C ASP A 578 -26.61 -41.71 49.14
N ASN A 579 -25.87 -40.93 48.35
CA ASN A 579 -24.40 -40.92 48.38
C ASN A 579 -23.77 -39.79 49.22
N GLN A 580 -24.53 -39.17 50.14
CA GLN A 580 -24.01 -38.20 51.11
C GLN A 580 -24.21 -38.66 52.57
N GLY A 581 -24.09 -39.96 52.84
CA GLY A 581 -24.28 -40.54 54.19
C GLY A 581 -23.14 -41.43 54.70
N SER A 582 -22.00 -41.51 54.03
CA SER A 582 -20.87 -42.37 54.45
C SER A 582 -19.55 -41.61 54.39
N ALA A 583 -19.46 -40.58 55.24
CA ALA A 583 -18.22 -39.97 55.69
C ALA A 583 -18.35 -39.65 57.20
N THR A 584 -18.33 -40.73 58.00
CA THR A 584 -17.68 -40.79 59.31
C THR A 584 -16.90 -42.09 59.36
#